data_AF-Q9ULV8-F1
#
_entry.id   AF-Q9ULV8-F1
#
_cell.length_a   1.000
_cell.length_b   1.000
_cell.length_c   1.000
_cell.angle_alpha   90.00
_cell.angle_beta   90.00
_cell.angle_gamma   90.00
#
_symmetry.space_group_name_H-M   'P 1'
#
loop_
_entity.id
_entity.type
_entity.pdbx_description
1 polymer ?
#
loop_
_entity_poly.entity_id
_entity_poly.type
_entity_poly.pdbx_seq_one_letter_code
_entity_poly.pdbx_strand_id
1 'polypeptide(L)'
;MALAVAPWGRQWEEARALGRAVRMLQRLEEQCVDPRLSVSPPSLRDLLPRTAQLLREVAHSRRAAGGGGPGGPGGSGDFLLIYLANLEAKSRQVAALLPPRGRRSANDELFRAGSRLRRQLAKLAIIFSHMHAELHALFPGGKYCGHMYQLTKAPAHTFWRESCGARCVLPWAEFESLLGTCHPVEPGCTALALRTTIDLTCSGHVSIFEFDVFTRLFQPWPTLLKNWQLLAVNHPGYMAFLTYDEVQERLQACRDKPGSYIFRPSCTRLGQWAIGYVSSDGSILQTIPANKPLSQVLLEGQKDGFYLYPDGKTHNPDLTELGQAEPQQRIHVSEEQLQLYWAMDSTFELCKICAESNKDVKIEPCGHLLCSCCLAAWQHSDSQTCPFCRCEIKGWEAVSIYQFHGQATAEDSGNSSDQEGRELELGQVPLSAPPLPPRPDLPPRKPRNAQPKVRLLKGNSPPAALGPQDPAPA
;
A
#
# COMPACT_ATOMS: atom_id res chain seq x y z
N MET A 1 -33.33 13.15 29.41
CA MET A 1 -33.82 12.01 28.59
C MET A 1 -33.30 12.20 27.17
N ALA A 2 -32.17 11.59 26.81
CA ALA A 2 -31.78 11.53 25.41
C ALA A 2 -32.73 10.55 24.72
N LEU A 3 -33.60 11.06 23.84
CA LEU A 3 -34.46 10.25 23.01
C LEU A 3 -33.59 9.23 22.29
N ALA A 4 -33.66 7.97 22.73
CA ALA A 4 -33.04 6.87 22.03
C ALA A 4 -33.73 6.81 20.66
N VAL A 5 -33.12 7.43 19.66
CA VAL A 5 -33.57 7.33 18.27
C VAL A 5 -33.69 5.85 17.99
N ALA A 6 -34.92 5.37 17.79
CA ALA A 6 -35.18 3.97 17.53
C ALA A 6 -34.20 3.49 16.44
N PRO A 7 -33.64 2.27 16.54
CA PRO A 7 -32.64 1.79 15.57
C PRO A 7 -33.09 1.97 14.09
N TRP A 8 -34.40 1.88 13.88
CA TRP A 8 -35.09 2.06 12.62
C TRP A 8 -34.98 3.50 12.08
N GLY A 9 -35.05 4.50 12.97
CA GLY A 9 -34.88 5.92 12.63
C GLY A 9 -33.47 6.23 12.14
N ARG A 10 -32.44 5.72 12.84
CA ARG A 10 -31.04 5.90 12.42
C ARG A 10 -30.75 5.24 11.06
N GLN A 11 -31.24 4.01 10.85
CA GLN A 11 -31.07 3.32 9.56
C GLN A 11 -31.75 4.07 8.41
N TRP A 12 -32.94 4.61 8.64
CA TRP A 12 -33.67 5.40 7.66
C TRP A 12 -32.97 6.72 7.32
N GLU A 13 -32.41 7.41 8.32
CA GLU A 13 -31.61 8.61 8.12
C GLU A 13 -30.32 8.33 7.35
N GLU A 14 -29.61 7.25 7.68
CA GLU A 14 -28.42 6.79 6.97
C GLU A 14 -28.74 6.49 5.49
N ALA A 15 -29.80 5.74 5.22
CA ALA A 15 -30.22 5.43 3.85
C ALA A 15 -30.56 6.70 3.04
N ARG A 16 -31.23 7.68 3.67
CA ARG A 16 -31.48 8.99 3.04
C ARG A 16 -30.19 9.76 2.81
N ALA A 17 -29.23 9.72 3.74
CA ALA A 17 -27.93 10.38 3.62
C ALA A 17 -27.10 9.79 2.48
N LEU A 18 -27.02 8.46 2.37
CA LEU A 18 -26.40 7.74 1.25
C LEU A 18 -27.04 8.16 -0.08
N GLY A 19 -28.38 8.18 -0.16
CA GLY A 19 -29.09 8.61 -1.36
C GLY A 19 -28.84 10.07 -1.73
N ARG A 20 -28.71 10.98 -0.74
CA ARG A 20 -28.33 12.38 -0.98
C ARG A 20 -26.91 12.48 -1.52
N ALA A 21 -25.96 11.74 -0.93
CA ALA A 21 -24.57 11.72 -1.37
C ALA A 21 -24.42 11.22 -2.82
N VAL A 22 -25.11 10.14 -3.19
CA VAL A 22 -25.12 9.64 -4.57
C VAL A 22 -25.61 10.71 -5.56
N ARG A 23 -26.75 11.36 -5.25
CA ARG A 23 -27.28 12.45 -6.11
C ARG A 23 -26.35 13.65 -6.20
N MET A 24 -25.64 13.96 -5.11
CA MET A 24 -24.67 15.05 -5.09
C MET A 24 -23.47 14.73 -5.99
N LEU A 25 -22.93 13.51 -5.94
CA LEU A 25 -21.83 13.08 -6.80
C LEU A 25 -22.22 13.07 -8.27
N GLN A 26 -23.42 12.59 -8.62
CA GLN A 26 -23.95 12.64 -9.99
C GLN A 26 -24.05 14.08 -10.51
N ARG A 27 -24.48 15.02 -9.67
CA ARG A 27 -24.53 16.45 -10.05
C ARG A 27 -23.15 17.05 -10.25
N LEU A 28 -22.15 16.63 -9.46
CA LEU A 28 -20.76 17.06 -9.65
C LEU A 28 -20.17 16.47 -10.94
N GLU A 29 -20.50 15.22 -11.25
CA GLU A 29 -20.09 14.55 -12.48
C GLU A 29 -20.56 15.32 -13.73
N GLU A 30 -21.82 15.81 -13.73
CA GLU A 30 -22.37 16.69 -14.78
C GLU A 30 -21.61 18.02 -14.95
N GLN A 31 -20.86 18.47 -13.94
CA GLN A 31 -20.03 19.68 -14.00
C GLN A 31 -18.58 19.38 -14.41
N CYS A 32 -18.15 18.12 -14.36
CA CYS A 32 -16.80 17.64 -14.71
C CYS A 32 -16.69 17.21 -16.19
N VAL A 33 -17.44 17.85 -17.09
CA VAL A 33 -17.54 17.46 -18.51
C VAL A 33 -16.39 18.03 -19.36
N ASP A 34 -15.71 19.08 -18.89
CA ASP A 34 -14.56 19.66 -19.60
C ASP A 34 -13.41 18.64 -19.71
N PRO A 35 -13.00 18.22 -20.93
CA PRO A 35 -11.99 17.18 -21.11
C PRO A 35 -10.62 17.57 -20.56
N ARG A 36 -10.36 18.86 -20.36
CA ARG A 36 -9.13 19.34 -19.72
C ARG A 36 -9.03 18.94 -18.24
N LEU A 37 -10.14 18.52 -17.60
CA LEU A 37 -10.17 18.02 -16.22
C LEU A 37 -9.73 16.56 -16.08
N SER A 38 -9.58 15.81 -17.20
CA SER A 38 -9.15 14.41 -17.19
C SER A 38 -7.67 14.17 -17.50
N VAL A 39 -6.83 15.21 -17.42
CA VAL A 39 -5.45 15.13 -17.95
C VAL A 39 -4.49 14.33 -17.05
N SER A 40 -4.63 14.39 -15.72
CA SER A 40 -3.69 13.69 -14.81
C SER A 40 -4.43 12.96 -13.67
N PRO A 41 -4.07 11.71 -13.34
CA PRO A 41 -4.62 11.02 -12.18
C PRO A 41 -4.08 11.61 -10.85
N PRO A 42 -4.89 11.64 -9.78
CA PRO A 42 -6.29 11.18 -9.72
C PRO A 42 -7.25 12.16 -10.40
N SER A 43 -8.17 11.64 -11.24
CA SER A 43 -9.19 12.47 -11.90
C SER A 43 -10.54 12.37 -11.21
N LEU A 44 -11.14 13.53 -10.89
CA LEU A 44 -12.51 13.58 -10.37
C LEU A 44 -13.52 12.98 -11.35
N ARG A 45 -13.29 13.09 -12.66
CA ARG A 45 -14.17 12.52 -13.69
C ARG A 45 -14.30 11.00 -13.55
N ASP A 46 -13.23 10.32 -13.16
CA ASP A 46 -13.25 8.87 -12.94
C ASP A 46 -13.72 8.51 -11.52
N LEU A 47 -13.34 9.32 -10.52
CA LEU A 47 -13.59 9.02 -9.10
C LEU A 47 -15.05 9.23 -8.70
N LEU A 48 -15.71 10.28 -9.20
CA LEU A 48 -17.10 10.60 -8.84
C LEU A 48 -18.11 9.47 -9.16
N PRO A 49 -18.17 8.92 -10.40
CA PRO A 49 -19.08 7.82 -10.71
C PRO A 49 -18.74 6.53 -9.95
N ARG A 50 -17.45 6.22 -9.76
CA ARG A 50 -17.01 5.04 -8.98
C ARG A 50 -17.42 5.15 -7.51
N THR A 51 -17.23 6.31 -6.91
CA THR A 51 -17.65 6.58 -5.52
C THR A 51 -19.17 6.51 -5.39
N ALA A 52 -19.92 7.06 -6.36
CA ALA A 52 -21.37 6.97 -6.38
C ALA A 52 -21.85 5.52 -6.50
N GLN A 53 -21.18 4.69 -7.31
CA GLN A 53 -21.49 3.28 -7.44
C GLN A 53 -21.23 2.51 -6.14
N LEU A 54 -20.07 2.71 -5.51
CA LEU A 54 -19.75 2.08 -4.23
C LEU A 54 -20.75 2.48 -3.12
N LEU A 55 -21.19 3.75 -3.08
CA LEU A 55 -22.23 4.19 -2.15
C LEU A 55 -23.59 3.52 -2.41
N ARG A 56 -23.94 3.21 -3.67
CA ARG A 56 -25.16 2.43 -3.98
C ARG A 56 -25.04 1.00 -3.48
N GLU A 57 -23.88 0.38 -3.63
CA GLU A 57 -23.59 -0.97 -3.12
C GLU A 57 -23.66 -1.02 -1.60
N VAL A 58 -23.11 -0.01 -0.91
CA VAL A 58 -23.26 0.16 0.54
C VAL A 58 -24.74 0.28 0.90
N ALA A 59 -25.49 1.17 0.25
CA ALA A 59 -26.92 1.36 0.51
C ALA A 59 -27.75 0.09 0.24
N HIS A 60 -27.37 -0.72 -0.75
CA HIS A 60 -28.02 -1.99 -1.03
C HIS A 60 -27.71 -3.03 0.05
N SER A 61 -26.43 -3.23 0.36
CA SER A 61 -25.97 -4.19 1.38
C SER A 61 -26.53 -3.88 2.76
N ARG A 62 -26.61 -2.60 3.14
CA ARG A 62 -27.18 -2.17 4.43
C ARG A 62 -28.68 -2.48 4.54
N ARG A 63 -29.42 -2.31 3.43
CA ARG A 63 -30.84 -2.71 3.35
C ARG A 63 -31.02 -4.23 3.41
N ALA A 64 -30.18 -4.98 2.70
CA ALA A 64 -30.25 -6.44 2.65
C ALA A 64 -29.89 -7.11 3.99
N ALA A 65 -28.86 -6.61 4.69
CA ALA A 65 -28.40 -7.16 5.96
C ALA A 65 -29.30 -6.81 7.18
N GLY A 66 -30.44 -6.14 6.98
CA GLY A 66 -31.27 -5.63 8.08
C GLY A 66 -30.54 -4.64 9.00
N GLY A 67 -29.45 -4.03 8.51
CA GLY A 67 -28.56 -3.17 9.29
C GLY A 67 -27.64 -3.87 10.30
N GLY A 68 -27.55 -5.21 10.28
CA GLY A 68 -26.78 -6.03 11.23
C GLY A 68 -25.26 -6.05 11.05
N GLY A 69 -24.62 -4.88 10.96
CA GLY A 69 -23.16 -4.78 11.17
C GLY A 69 -22.83 -4.70 12.66
N PRO A 70 -21.57 -4.91 13.09
CA PRO A 70 -21.14 -4.57 14.44
C PRO A 70 -21.49 -3.10 14.73
N GLY A 71 -22.53 -2.89 15.53
CA GLY A 71 -23.12 -1.58 15.80
C GLY A 71 -22.42 -0.81 16.93
N GLY A 72 -21.17 -1.15 17.22
CA GLY A 72 -20.40 -0.52 18.29
C GLY A 72 -19.89 0.87 17.92
N PRO A 73 -19.47 1.68 18.92
CA PRO A 73 -18.79 2.95 18.71
C PRO A 73 -17.59 2.79 17.78
N GLY A 74 -17.35 3.74 16.88
CA GLY A 74 -16.28 3.67 15.87
C GLY A 74 -16.47 2.56 14.82
N GLY A 75 -17.66 1.94 14.77
CA GLY A 75 -18.05 0.93 13.81
C GLY A 75 -18.62 1.50 12.51
N SER A 76 -19.38 0.68 11.79
CA SER A 76 -19.93 1.01 10.46
C SER A 76 -20.76 2.29 10.42
N GLY A 77 -21.66 2.50 11.40
CA GLY A 77 -22.55 3.66 11.43
C GLY A 77 -21.81 4.98 11.67
N ASP A 78 -20.91 5.00 12.65
CA ASP A 78 -20.10 6.18 12.96
C ASP A 78 -19.18 6.55 11.79
N PHE A 79 -18.53 5.54 11.19
CA PHE A 79 -17.74 5.74 9.98
C PHE A 79 -18.57 6.37 8.85
N LEU A 80 -19.72 5.81 8.51
CA LEU A 80 -20.56 6.34 7.42
C LEU A 80 -21.05 7.76 7.72
N LEU A 81 -21.39 8.06 8.97
CA LEU A 81 -21.79 9.42 9.38
C LEU A 81 -20.66 10.43 9.14
N ILE A 82 -19.44 10.12 9.60
CA ILE A 82 -18.25 10.95 9.41
C ILE A 82 -17.92 11.08 7.91
N TYR A 83 -17.91 9.95 7.19
CA TYR A 83 -17.59 9.87 5.78
C TYR A 83 -18.53 10.73 4.93
N LEU A 84 -19.85 10.61 5.14
CA LEU A 84 -20.85 11.33 4.36
C LEU A 84 -20.83 12.82 4.64
N ALA A 85 -20.65 13.23 5.90
CA ALA A 85 -20.48 14.64 6.26
C ALA A 85 -19.22 15.23 5.61
N ASN A 86 -18.10 14.49 5.64
CA ASN A 86 -16.86 14.90 5.00
C ASN A 86 -17.02 15.00 3.48
N LEU A 87 -17.64 13.99 2.86
CA LEU A 87 -17.91 13.95 1.41
C LEU A 87 -18.74 15.14 0.98
N GLU A 88 -19.76 15.51 1.74
CA GLU A 88 -20.60 16.69 1.46
C GLU A 88 -19.80 17.99 1.53
N ALA A 89 -18.97 18.13 2.57
CA ALA A 89 -18.12 19.31 2.73
C ALA A 89 -17.09 19.44 1.58
N LYS A 90 -16.40 18.36 1.21
CA LYS A 90 -15.43 18.36 0.10
C LYS A 90 -16.11 18.53 -1.26
N SER A 91 -17.30 17.96 -1.43
CA SER A 91 -18.12 18.15 -2.64
C SER A 91 -18.54 19.59 -2.86
N ARG A 92 -18.89 20.33 -1.80
CA ARG A 92 -19.15 21.78 -1.91
C ARG A 92 -17.91 22.56 -2.34
N GLN A 93 -16.72 22.19 -1.86
CA GLN A 93 -15.47 22.82 -2.28
C GLN A 93 -15.19 22.59 -3.77
N VAL A 94 -15.39 21.35 -4.25
CA VAL A 94 -15.28 21.03 -5.68
C VAL A 94 -16.31 21.83 -6.49
N ALA A 95 -17.57 21.86 -6.07
CA ALA A 95 -18.62 22.61 -6.76
C ALA A 95 -18.32 24.11 -6.89
N ALA A 96 -17.62 24.70 -5.92
CA ALA A 96 -17.22 26.10 -5.94
C ALA A 96 -16.06 26.39 -6.92
N LEU A 97 -15.26 25.38 -7.27
CA LEU A 97 -14.18 25.50 -8.26
C LEU A 97 -14.69 25.23 -9.68
N LEU A 98 -15.67 24.35 -9.83
CA LEU A 98 -16.21 23.95 -11.12
C LEU A 98 -17.13 25.03 -11.72
N PRO A 99 -17.29 25.04 -13.07
CA PRO A 99 -18.20 25.97 -13.71
C PRO A 99 -19.64 25.86 -13.18
N PRO A 100 -20.37 26.99 -13.11
CA PRO A 100 -21.79 26.97 -12.76
C PRO A 100 -22.57 26.05 -13.69
N ARG A 101 -23.70 25.53 -13.20
CA ARG A 101 -24.59 24.68 -13.99
C ARG A 101 -24.97 25.33 -15.32
N GLY A 102 -24.96 24.52 -16.37
CA GLY A 102 -25.24 24.96 -17.74
C GLY A 102 -24.02 25.52 -18.49
N ARG A 103 -22.93 25.89 -17.79
CA ARG A 103 -21.68 26.31 -18.44
C ARG A 103 -20.75 25.11 -18.57
N ARG A 104 -20.25 24.87 -19.79
CA ARG A 104 -19.34 23.75 -20.10
C ARG A 104 -17.87 24.06 -19.84
N SER A 105 -17.44 25.27 -20.17
CA SER A 105 -16.03 25.65 -20.02
C SER A 105 -15.73 25.98 -18.56
N ALA A 106 -14.77 25.26 -17.98
CA ALA A 106 -14.21 25.60 -16.69
C ALA A 106 -13.41 26.92 -16.76
N ASN A 107 -13.12 27.51 -15.60
CA ASN A 107 -12.23 28.67 -15.52
C ASN A 107 -10.84 28.27 -16.04
N ASP A 108 -10.27 29.04 -16.97
CA ASP A 108 -8.95 28.76 -17.55
C ASP A 108 -7.83 28.72 -16.50
N GLU A 109 -8.01 29.41 -15.38
CA GLU A 109 -7.11 29.29 -14.23
C GLU A 109 -7.02 27.86 -13.68
N LEU A 110 -8.06 27.01 -13.80
CA LEU A 110 -7.99 25.60 -13.36
C LEU A 110 -6.94 24.79 -14.13
N PHE A 111 -6.56 25.24 -15.32
CA PHE A 111 -5.61 24.54 -16.20
C PHE A 111 -4.24 25.21 -16.23
N ARG A 112 -4.16 26.51 -15.90
CA ARG A 112 -2.91 27.25 -15.84
C ARG A 112 -1.95 26.65 -14.79
N ALA A 113 -0.77 26.23 -15.24
CA ALA A 113 0.28 25.71 -14.37
C ALA A 113 0.61 26.71 -13.25
N GLY A 114 0.81 26.19 -12.03
CA GLY A 114 1.10 27.01 -10.85
C GLY A 114 -0.04 27.89 -10.34
N SER A 115 -1.23 27.86 -10.95
CA SER A 115 -2.37 28.64 -10.45
C SER A 115 -2.88 28.10 -9.10
N ARG A 116 -3.51 29.00 -8.32
CA ARG A 116 -4.13 28.61 -7.06
C ARG A 116 -5.29 27.63 -7.27
N LEU A 117 -6.15 27.87 -8.27
CA LEU A 117 -7.33 27.04 -8.53
C LEU A 117 -6.93 25.63 -8.99
N ARG A 118 -5.90 25.49 -9.85
CA ARG A 118 -5.37 24.20 -10.27
C ARG A 118 -4.85 23.39 -9.08
N ARG A 119 -4.04 24.01 -8.20
CA ARG A 119 -3.54 23.35 -6.98
C ARG A 119 -4.66 22.93 -6.04
N GLN A 120 -5.69 23.76 -5.86
CA GLN A 120 -6.85 23.44 -5.03
C GLN A 120 -7.64 22.25 -5.59
N LEU A 121 -7.86 22.22 -6.92
CA LEU A 121 -8.54 21.10 -7.58
C LEU A 121 -7.72 19.81 -7.48
N ALA A 122 -6.41 19.87 -7.73
CA ALA A 122 -5.52 18.72 -7.60
C ALA A 122 -5.53 18.15 -6.17
N LYS A 123 -5.45 19.02 -5.15
CA LYS A 123 -5.57 18.61 -3.74
C LYS A 123 -6.90 17.92 -3.45
N LEU A 124 -8.02 18.48 -3.94
CA LEU A 124 -9.34 17.88 -3.77
C LEU A 124 -9.44 16.53 -4.50
N ALA A 125 -8.89 16.40 -5.69
CA ALA A 125 -8.90 15.14 -6.43
C ALA A 125 -8.13 14.03 -5.66
N ILE A 126 -7.01 14.37 -5.03
CA ILE A 126 -6.26 13.47 -4.15
C ILE A 126 -7.11 13.07 -2.94
N ILE A 127 -7.76 14.03 -2.27
CA ILE A 127 -8.66 13.74 -1.13
C ILE A 127 -9.80 12.80 -1.57
N PHE A 128 -10.46 13.05 -2.70
CA PHE A 128 -11.50 12.17 -3.23
C PHE A 128 -10.97 10.77 -3.55
N SER A 129 -9.73 10.67 -4.05
CA SER A 129 -9.06 9.37 -4.26
C SER A 129 -8.88 8.61 -2.95
N HIS A 130 -8.43 9.28 -1.89
CA HIS A 130 -8.28 8.68 -0.56
C HIS A 130 -9.63 8.29 0.03
N MET A 131 -10.66 9.15 -0.06
CA MET A 131 -12.01 8.84 0.40
C MET A 131 -12.63 7.65 -0.35
N HIS A 132 -12.40 7.54 -1.66
CA HIS A 132 -12.84 6.36 -2.41
C HIS A 132 -12.12 5.09 -1.95
N ALA A 133 -10.78 5.15 -1.81
CA ALA A 133 -9.98 4.00 -1.39
C ALA A 133 -10.34 3.55 0.04
N GLU A 134 -10.55 4.49 0.96
CA GLU A 134 -10.97 4.22 2.34
C GLU A 134 -12.33 3.52 2.38
N LEU A 135 -13.34 4.06 1.68
CA LEU A 135 -14.66 3.45 1.61
C LEU A 135 -14.59 2.05 1.00
N HIS A 136 -13.81 1.87 -0.08
CA HIS A 136 -13.64 0.57 -0.74
C HIS A 136 -12.97 -0.44 0.19
N ALA A 137 -11.97 -0.02 0.95
CA ALA A 137 -11.22 -0.90 1.82
C ALA A 137 -12.01 -1.31 3.08
N LEU A 138 -12.94 -0.47 3.55
CA LEU A 138 -13.80 -0.76 4.71
C LEU A 138 -15.17 -1.35 4.32
N PHE A 139 -15.60 -1.17 3.07
CA PHE A 139 -16.87 -1.67 2.52
C PHE A 139 -16.67 -2.35 1.15
N PRO A 140 -15.85 -3.40 1.04
CA PRO A 140 -15.66 -4.13 -0.22
C PRO A 140 -16.99 -4.69 -0.73
N GLY A 141 -17.35 -4.38 -1.97
CA GLY A 141 -18.66 -4.72 -2.55
C GLY A 141 -19.85 -4.18 -1.76
N GLY A 142 -19.66 -3.06 -1.05
CA GLY A 142 -20.64 -2.42 -0.19
C GLY A 142 -20.83 -3.06 1.19
N LYS A 143 -20.16 -4.17 1.49
CA LYS A 143 -20.31 -4.89 2.77
C LYS A 143 -19.27 -4.43 3.78
N TYR A 144 -19.71 -3.99 4.95
CA TYR A 144 -18.80 -3.55 6.00
C TYR A 144 -17.87 -4.66 6.50
N CYS A 145 -16.56 -4.41 6.46
CA CYS A 145 -15.54 -5.29 7.01
C CYS A 145 -14.49 -4.55 7.85
N GLY A 146 -14.74 -3.30 8.26
CA GLY A 146 -13.76 -2.50 9.02
C GLY A 146 -13.30 -3.17 10.34
N HIS A 147 -14.19 -3.91 10.99
CA HIS A 147 -13.89 -4.71 12.18
C HIS A 147 -12.92 -5.88 11.91
N MET A 148 -12.82 -6.35 10.67
CA MET A 148 -11.91 -7.40 10.21
C MET A 148 -10.72 -6.84 9.42
N TYR A 149 -10.62 -5.51 9.26
CA TYR A 149 -9.56 -4.91 8.47
C TYR A 149 -8.19 -5.27 9.05
N GLN A 150 -7.33 -5.83 8.21
CA GLN A 150 -6.00 -6.27 8.61
C GLN A 150 -4.97 -5.22 8.16
N LEU A 151 -4.33 -4.58 9.13
CA LEU A 151 -3.17 -3.72 8.85
C LEU A 151 -2.05 -4.57 8.27
N THR A 152 -1.26 -3.92 7.42
CA THR A 152 -0.15 -4.53 6.71
C THR A 152 0.95 -4.91 7.68
N LYS A 153 1.30 -4.00 8.59
CA LYS A 153 2.37 -4.18 9.56
C LYS A 153 1.83 -4.82 10.83
N ALA A 154 2.31 -6.02 11.17
CA ALA A 154 1.79 -6.79 12.30
C ALA A 154 1.87 -6.05 13.65
N PRO A 155 2.97 -5.35 14.02
CA PRO A 155 3.00 -4.58 15.27
C PRO A 155 1.95 -3.46 15.32
N ALA A 156 1.73 -2.77 14.20
CA ALA A 156 0.69 -1.75 14.09
C ALA A 156 -0.71 -2.37 14.20
N HIS A 157 -0.92 -3.57 13.61
CA HIS A 157 -2.17 -4.31 13.75
C HIS A 157 -2.47 -4.64 15.20
N THR A 158 -1.49 -5.19 15.93
CA THR A 158 -1.60 -5.50 17.35
C THR A 158 -1.93 -4.26 18.16
N PHE A 159 -1.16 -3.18 17.99
CA PHE A 159 -1.42 -1.89 18.65
C PHE A 159 -2.86 -1.40 18.45
N TRP A 160 -3.34 -1.37 17.19
CA TRP A 160 -4.69 -0.89 16.91
C TRP A 160 -5.75 -1.79 17.55
N ARG A 161 -5.60 -3.11 17.48
CA ARG A 161 -6.60 -4.04 18.03
C ARG A 161 -6.62 -4.03 19.55
N GLU A 162 -5.47 -3.89 20.21
CA GLU A 162 -5.40 -3.78 21.68
C GLU A 162 -5.93 -2.44 22.19
N SER A 163 -5.57 -1.34 21.52
CA SER A 163 -5.93 0.02 21.97
C SER A 163 -7.34 0.44 21.54
N CYS A 164 -7.80 -0.07 20.40
CA CYS A 164 -9.01 0.40 19.73
C CYS A 164 -10.06 -0.69 19.52
N GLY A 165 -9.74 -1.96 19.78
CA GLY A 165 -10.65 -3.09 19.59
C GLY A 165 -11.10 -3.26 18.13
N ALA A 166 -12.40 -3.51 17.95
CA ALA A 166 -13.02 -3.70 16.64
C ALA A 166 -13.30 -2.38 15.87
N ARG A 167 -12.97 -1.23 16.45
CA ARG A 167 -13.23 0.10 15.86
C ARG A 167 -12.43 0.29 14.58
N CYS A 168 -13.02 0.97 13.61
CA CYS A 168 -12.39 1.29 12.33
C CYS A 168 -12.09 2.78 12.14
N VAL A 169 -12.57 3.66 13.04
CA VAL A 169 -12.34 5.10 12.99
C VAL A 169 -12.34 5.71 14.39
N LEU A 170 -11.51 6.75 14.60
CA LEU A 170 -11.35 7.48 15.85
C LEU A 170 -11.30 8.99 15.62
N PRO A 171 -11.83 9.82 16.53
CA PRO A 171 -11.51 11.25 16.56
C PRO A 171 -10.01 11.46 16.74
N TRP A 172 -9.44 12.48 16.07
CA TRP A 172 -8.00 12.77 16.14
C TRP A 172 -7.47 12.85 17.58
N ALA A 173 -8.16 13.57 18.47
CA ALA A 173 -7.71 13.77 19.84
C ALA A 173 -7.56 12.46 20.62
N GLU A 174 -8.45 11.49 20.37
CA GLU A 174 -8.35 10.16 20.97
C GLU A 174 -7.21 9.36 20.35
N PHE A 175 -7.10 9.36 19.02
CA PHE A 175 -6.03 8.66 18.32
C PHE A 175 -4.63 9.20 18.71
N GLU A 176 -4.47 10.51 18.82
CA GLU A 176 -3.22 11.16 19.28
C GLU A 176 -2.83 10.67 20.69
N SER A 177 -3.80 10.64 21.61
CA SER A 177 -3.56 10.15 22.98
C SER A 177 -3.16 8.68 23.00
N LEU A 178 -3.80 7.83 22.18
CA LEU A 178 -3.48 6.39 22.12
C LEU A 178 -2.11 6.16 21.48
N LEU A 179 -1.81 6.83 20.37
CA LEU A 179 -0.51 6.72 19.72
C LEU A 179 0.62 7.18 20.65
N GLY A 180 0.38 8.25 21.41
CA GLY A 180 1.32 8.80 22.40
C GLY A 180 1.78 7.80 23.48
N THR A 181 1.03 6.71 23.71
CA THR A 181 1.40 5.67 24.68
C THR A 181 2.59 4.82 24.26
N CYS A 182 2.82 4.66 22.95
CA CYS A 182 3.92 3.86 22.40
C CYS A 182 4.86 4.67 21.50
N HIS A 183 4.39 5.79 20.97
CA HIS A 183 5.17 6.72 20.16
C HIS A 183 4.91 8.14 20.67
N PRO A 184 5.76 8.66 21.58
CA PRO A 184 5.58 10.00 22.14
C PRO A 184 5.50 11.08 21.05
N VAL A 185 4.47 11.92 21.13
CA VAL A 185 4.24 13.06 20.21
C VAL A 185 4.33 14.35 21.01
N GLU A 186 5.15 15.29 20.57
CA GLU A 186 5.16 16.64 21.15
C GLU A 186 3.84 17.36 20.83
N PRO A 187 3.16 17.94 21.83
CA PRO A 187 1.91 18.66 21.61
C PRO A 187 2.13 19.94 20.78
N GLY A 188 1.07 20.42 20.13
CA GLY A 188 1.07 21.68 19.37
C GLY A 188 1.37 21.49 17.88
N CYS A 189 2.37 22.20 17.36
CA CYS A 189 2.66 22.23 15.91
C CYS A 189 3.05 20.85 15.36
N THR A 190 3.81 20.07 16.12
CA THR A 190 4.24 18.72 15.73
C THR A 190 3.03 17.77 15.62
N ALA A 191 2.15 17.76 16.61
CA ALA A 191 0.89 17.01 16.56
C ALA A 191 -0.01 17.43 15.38
N LEU A 192 -0.09 18.73 15.08
CA LEU A 192 -0.85 19.21 13.92
C LEU A 192 -0.24 18.73 12.59
N ALA A 193 1.07 18.78 12.45
CA ALA A 193 1.76 18.27 11.26
C ALA A 193 1.55 16.75 11.10
N LEU A 194 1.60 16.01 12.21
CA LEU A 194 1.33 14.58 12.23
C LEU A 194 -0.11 14.29 11.77
N ARG A 195 -1.09 15.02 12.31
CA ARG A 195 -2.48 14.95 11.86
C ARG A 195 -2.60 15.15 10.36
N THR A 196 -1.99 16.20 9.82
CA THR A 196 -2.07 16.49 8.38
C THR A 196 -1.41 15.41 7.50
N THR A 197 -0.54 14.58 8.08
CA THR A 197 0.09 13.45 7.40
C THR A 197 -0.76 12.18 7.47
N ILE A 198 -1.43 11.93 8.60
CA ILE A 198 -2.23 10.71 8.83
C ILE A 198 -3.67 10.86 8.30
N ASP A 199 -4.35 11.98 8.57
CA ASP A 199 -5.73 12.28 8.15
C ASP A 199 -5.78 12.65 6.66
N LEU A 200 -5.58 11.63 5.81
CA LEU A 200 -5.53 11.74 4.36
C LEU A 200 -6.82 12.34 3.78
N THR A 201 -7.96 12.07 4.42
CA THR A 201 -9.28 12.55 3.99
C THR A 201 -9.65 13.93 4.54
N CYS A 202 -8.82 14.49 5.43
CA CYS A 202 -9.04 15.76 6.12
C CYS A 202 -10.42 15.81 6.80
N SER A 203 -10.76 14.74 7.52
CA SER A 203 -12.03 14.52 8.21
C SER A 203 -11.99 14.91 9.69
N GLY A 204 -10.80 15.15 10.24
CA GLY A 204 -10.56 15.29 11.68
C GLY A 204 -10.64 13.98 12.47
N HIS A 205 -10.68 12.87 11.76
CA HIS A 205 -10.66 11.52 12.30
C HIS A 205 -9.50 10.76 11.65
N VAL A 206 -9.14 9.63 12.25
CA VAL A 206 -8.19 8.68 11.68
C VAL A 206 -8.88 7.34 11.57
N SER A 207 -8.98 6.82 10.35
CA SER A 207 -9.44 5.45 10.14
C SER A 207 -8.30 4.44 10.23
N ILE A 208 -8.67 3.18 10.48
CA ILE A 208 -7.74 2.05 10.46
C ILE A 208 -7.03 1.92 9.10
N PHE A 209 -7.70 2.35 8.03
CA PHE A 209 -7.15 2.40 6.67
C PHE A 209 -6.09 3.50 6.54
N GLU A 210 -6.37 4.72 7.00
CA GLU A 210 -5.41 5.83 6.98
C GLU A 210 -4.16 5.50 7.81
N PHE A 211 -4.36 4.88 8.98
CA PHE A 211 -3.27 4.43 9.82
C PHE A 211 -2.43 3.29 9.18
N ASP A 212 -3.08 2.37 8.48
CA ASP A 212 -2.39 1.34 7.68
C ASP A 212 -1.53 1.97 6.56
N VAL A 213 -2.04 3.00 5.87
CA VAL A 213 -1.25 3.74 4.88
C VAL A 213 -0.04 4.42 5.54
N PHE A 214 -0.25 5.10 6.67
CA PHE A 214 0.81 5.80 7.40
C PHE A 214 1.92 4.84 7.86
N THR A 215 1.55 3.72 8.47
CA THR A 215 2.51 2.73 9.00
C THR A 215 3.30 2.01 7.91
N ARG A 216 2.75 1.86 6.70
CA ARG A 216 3.51 1.40 5.53
C ARG A 216 4.52 2.44 5.02
N LEU A 217 4.15 3.72 5.00
CA LEU A 217 5.04 4.78 4.51
C LEU A 217 6.24 4.99 5.43
N PHE A 218 6.03 5.02 6.74
CA PHE A 218 7.07 5.40 7.72
C PHE A 218 7.61 4.22 8.54
N GLN A 219 7.45 2.99 8.03
CA GLN A 219 8.03 1.78 8.60
C GLN A 219 9.56 1.90 8.80
N PRO A 220 10.16 1.16 9.76
CA PRO A 220 9.53 0.16 10.64
C PRO A 220 8.84 0.76 11.87
N TRP A 221 7.97 -0.05 12.49
CA TRP A 221 7.13 0.35 13.64
C TRP A 221 7.93 0.99 14.79
N PRO A 222 9.05 0.45 15.29
CA PRO A 222 9.75 1.03 16.45
C PRO A 222 10.21 2.48 16.22
N THR A 223 10.57 2.81 14.99
CA THR A 223 11.06 4.13 14.59
C THR A 223 10.02 4.95 13.83
N LEU A 224 8.74 4.58 13.87
CA LEU A 224 7.66 5.13 13.03
C LEU A 224 7.66 6.68 13.00
N LEU A 225 7.63 7.32 14.16
CA LEU A 225 7.62 8.79 14.24
C LEU A 225 8.98 9.42 13.94
N LYS A 226 10.09 8.74 14.22
CA LYS A 226 11.44 9.22 13.86
C LYS A 226 11.59 9.24 12.33
N ASN A 227 11.13 8.19 11.64
CA ASN A 227 11.08 8.13 10.18
C ASN A 227 10.17 9.24 9.63
N TRP A 228 8.97 9.40 10.19
CA TRP A 228 8.06 10.47 9.77
C TRP A 228 8.69 11.86 9.91
N GLN A 229 9.31 12.17 11.06
CA GLN A 229 9.93 13.47 11.29
C GLN A 229 11.11 13.71 10.34
N LEU A 230 12.00 12.73 10.19
CA LEU A 230 13.14 12.88 9.29
C LEU A 230 12.73 12.96 7.83
N LEU A 231 11.77 12.15 7.38
CA LEU A 231 11.39 12.04 5.96
C LEU A 231 10.33 13.05 5.52
N ALA A 232 9.30 13.31 6.31
CA ALA A 232 8.17 14.14 5.89
C ALA A 232 8.18 15.56 6.49
N VAL A 233 8.96 15.80 7.55
CA VAL A 233 9.09 17.14 8.17
C VAL A 233 10.41 17.79 7.80
N ASN A 234 11.53 17.08 7.93
CA ASN A 234 12.86 17.67 7.80
C ASN A 234 13.52 17.46 6.43
N HIS A 235 13.09 16.45 5.65
CA HIS A 235 13.79 16.10 4.42
C HIS A 235 13.53 17.11 3.29
N PRO A 236 14.57 17.73 2.70
CA PRO A 236 14.40 18.74 1.64
C PRO A 236 13.83 18.16 0.34
N GLY A 237 13.99 16.86 0.10
CA GLY A 237 13.44 16.16 -1.06
C GLY A 237 11.98 15.74 -0.93
N TYR A 238 11.35 15.90 0.24
CA TYR A 238 9.95 15.54 0.41
C TYR A 238 9.02 16.58 -0.20
N MET A 239 8.11 16.13 -1.05
CA MET A 239 7.13 16.97 -1.71
C MET A 239 5.73 16.39 -1.54
N ALA A 240 4.99 16.91 -0.56
CA ALA A 240 3.60 16.53 -0.39
C ALA A 240 2.76 16.97 -1.61
N PHE A 241 1.84 16.10 -2.05
CA PHE A 241 0.82 16.41 -3.06
C PHE A 241 1.33 16.82 -4.45
N LEU A 242 2.39 16.19 -4.98
CA LEU A 242 2.74 16.32 -6.40
C LEU A 242 2.16 15.19 -7.27
N THR A 243 1.75 15.53 -8.48
CA THR A 243 1.40 14.59 -9.54
C THR A 243 2.64 14.12 -10.32
N TYR A 244 2.48 13.16 -11.22
CA TYR A 244 3.58 12.71 -12.10
C TYR A 244 4.15 13.87 -12.93
N ASP A 245 3.28 14.71 -13.49
CA ASP A 245 3.67 15.83 -14.36
C ASP A 245 4.35 16.95 -13.57
N GLU A 246 3.90 17.23 -12.35
CA GLU A 246 4.53 18.25 -11.49
C GLU A 246 5.91 17.82 -10.97
N VAL A 247 6.14 16.51 -10.76
CA VAL A 247 7.47 15.98 -10.47
C VAL A 247 8.41 16.20 -11.66
N GLN A 248 7.93 15.93 -12.88
CA GLN A 248 8.68 16.17 -14.10
C GLN A 248 9.04 17.65 -14.23
N GLU A 249 8.05 18.56 -14.14
CA GLU A 249 8.27 20.00 -14.23
C GLU A 249 9.29 20.51 -13.19
N ARG A 250 9.20 20.02 -11.94
CA ARG A 250 10.13 20.45 -10.89
C ARG A 250 11.56 19.98 -11.12
N LEU A 251 11.74 18.74 -11.55
CA LEU A 251 13.07 18.18 -11.79
C LEU A 251 13.71 18.67 -13.10
N GLN A 252 12.91 19.20 -14.06
CA GLN A 252 13.46 19.87 -15.25
C GLN A 252 14.38 21.04 -14.89
N ALA A 253 14.13 21.72 -13.77
CA ALA A 253 14.97 22.82 -13.29
C ALA A 253 16.35 22.35 -12.77
N CYS A 254 16.56 21.04 -12.57
CA CYS A 254 17.80 20.46 -12.07
C CYS A 254 18.41 19.46 -13.06
N ARG A 255 18.06 19.58 -14.35
CA ARG A 255 18.44 18.62 -15.40
C ARG A 255 19.96 18.51 -15.62
N ASP A 256 20.67 19.60 -15.39
CA ASP A 256 22.13 19.71 -15.44
C ASP A 256 22.82 19.13 -14.20
N LYS A 257 22.06 18.62 -13.23
CA LYS A 257 22.56 18.07 -11.98
C LYS A 257 22.05 16.64 -11.74
N PRO A 258 22.65 15.63 -12.42
CA PRO A 258 22.35 14.22 -12.21
C PRO A 258 22.39 13.81 -10.75
N GLY A 259 21.50 12.92 -10.34
CA GLY A 259 21.30 12.55 -8.93
C GLY A 259 20.38 13.48 -8.15
N SER A 260 19.83 14.53 -8.80
CA SER A 260 18.78 15.36 -8.19
C SER A 260 17.48 14.59 -8.06
N TYR A 261 16.86 14.60 -6.88
CA TYR A 261 15.70 13.76 -6.61
C TYR A 261 14.67 14.41 -5.68
N ILE A 262 13.42 13.98 -5.82
CA ILE A 262 12.32 14.28 -4.89
C ILE A 262 11.48 13.02 -4.67
N PHE A 263 10.79 12.94 -3.54
CA PHE A 263 9.89 11.83 -3.25
C PHE A 263 8.57 12.29 -2.62
N ARG A 264 7.56 11.44 -2.78
CA ARG A 264 6.20 11.69 -2.32
C ARG A 264 5.44 10.39 -2.11
N PRO A 265 4.36 10.39 -1.32
CA PRO A 265 3.43 9.25 -1.30
C PRO A 265 2.83 9.04 -2.69
N SER A 266 2.76 7.78 -3.12
CA SER A 266 2.16 7.44 -4.41
C SER A 266 0.66 7.69 -4.40
N CYS A 267 0.15 8.36 -5.45
CA CYS A 267 -1.27 8.61 -5.64
C CYS A 267 -2.03 7.38 -6.16
N THR A 268 -1.33 6.41 -6.73
CA THR A 268 -1.91 5.20 -7.34
C THR A 268 -1.71 3.95 -6.51
N ARG A 269 -0.65 3.90 -5.68
CA ARG A 269 -0.34 2.78 -4.79
C ARG A 269 -0.19 3.28 -3.35
N LEU A 270 -1.32 3.37 -2.64
CA LEU A 270 -1.37 3.97 -1.31
C LEU A 270 -0.52 3.19 -0.30
N GLY A 271 0.31 3.91 0.45
CA GLY A 271 1.27 3.33 1.39
C GLY A 271 2.62 2.98 0.75
N GLN A 272 2.83 3.31 -0.53
CA GLN A 272 4.13 3.24 -1.18
C GLN A 272 4.65 4.64 -1.53
N TRP A 273 5.97 4.76 -1.58
CA TRP A 273 6.64 5.96 -2.02
C TRP A 273 6.81 5.97 -3.53
N ALA A 274 6.76 7.16 -4.13
CA ALA A 274 7.20 7.41 -5.49
C ALA A 274 8.39 8.38 -5.43
N ILE A 275 9.46 8.03 -6.13
CA ILE A 275 10.70 8.83 -6.20
C ILE A 275 10.89 9.27 -7.65
N GLY A 276 11.06 10.56 -7.87
CA GLY A 276 11.52 11.11 -9.13
C GLY A 276 12.98 11.53 -9.03
N TYR A 277 13.79 11.24 -10.04
CA TYR A 277 15.19 11.65 -10.06
C TYR A 277 15.71 11.95 -11.47
N VAL A 278 16.80 12.71 -11.54
CA VAL A 278 17.54 13.02 -12.77
C VAL A 278 18.65 11.98 -12.95
N SER A 279 18.62 11.22 -14.04
CA SER A 279 19.64 10.23 -14.39
C SER A 279 20.93 10.88 -14.90
N SER A 280 21.97 10.07 -15.11
CA SER A 280 23.30 10.50 -15.58
C SER A 280 23.29 11.20 -16.94
N ASP A 281 22.35 10.85 -17.82
CA ASP A 281 22.12 11.48 -19.13
C ASP A 281 21.17 12.70 -19.07
N GLY A 282 20.73 13.09 -17.89
CA GLY A 282 19.79 14.20 -17.69
C GLY A 282 18.35 13.87 -18.06
N SER A 283 17.97 12.59 -18.19
CA SER A 283 16.56 12.18 -18.28
C SER A 283 15.91 12.20 -16.88
N ILE A 284 14.59 12.36 -16.82
CA ILE A 284 13.86 12.36 -15.54
C ILE A 284 13.06 11.07 -15.43
N LEU A 285 13.44 10.24 -14.47
CA LEU A 285 12.84 8.93 -14.23
C LEU A 285 12.01 8.97 -12.93
N GLN A 286 10.93 8.19 -12.89
CA GLN A 286 10.13 7.99 -11.68
C GLN A 286 10.01 6.49 -11.38
N THR A 287 10.20 6.11 -10.11
CA THR A 287 10.12 4.73 -9.63
C THR A 287 9.22 4.64 -8.39
N ILE A 288 8.61 3.47 -8.19
CA ILE A 288 7.89 3.13 -6.96
C ILE A 288 8.67 1.98 -6.32
N PRO A 289 9.51 2.25 -5.30
CA PRO A 289 10.25 1.20 -4.62
C PRO A 289 9.31 0.16 -4.03
N ALA A 290 9.56 -1.11 -4.34
CA ALA A 290 8.77 -2.21 -3.83
C ALA A 290 9.28 -2.65 -2.47
N ASN A 291 8.41 -2.57 -1.46
CA ASN A 291 8.55 -3.28 -0.19
C ASN A 291 9.88 -3.08 0.55
N LYS A 292 10.35 -1.82 0.64
CA LYS A 292 11.47 -1.42 1.50
C LYS A 292 11.14 -0.10 2.22
N PRO A 293 11.65 0.11 3.46
CA PRO A 293 11.63 1.42 4.09
C PRO A 293 12.28 2.49 3.21
N LEU A 294 11.69 3.67 3.11
CA LEU A 294 12.22 4.73 2.24
C LEU A 294 13.64 5.14 2.63
N SER A 295 13.95 5.17 3.94
CA SER A 295 15.30 5.48 4.43
C SER A 295 16.36 4.57 3.82
N GLN A 296 16.10 3.27 3.77
CA GLN A 296 17.00 2.30 3.14
C GLN A 296 17.10 2.50 1.63
N VAL A 297 15.98 2.74 0.96
CA VAL A 297 15.98 3.02 -0.49
C VAL A 297 16.81 4.25 -0.83
N LEU A 298 16.70 5.31 -0.03
CA LEU A 298 17.47 6.54 -0.21
C LEU A 298 18.96 6.32 0.05
N LEU A 299 19.32 5.57 1.10
CA LEU A 299 20.71 5.21 1.40
C LEU A 299 21.34 4.33 0.31
N GLU A 300 20.61 3.33 -0.20
CA GLU A 300 21.04 2.47 -1.31
C GLU A 300 21.25 3.32 -2.57
N GLY A 301 20.25 4.13 -2.97
CA GLY A 301 20.37 4.96 -4.15
C GLY A 301 21.37 6.11 -4.02
N GLN A 302 21.70 6.56 -2.81
CA GLN A 302 22.83 7.48 -2.59
C GLN A 302 24.17 6.77 -2.89
N LYS A 303 24.34 5.52 -2.45
CA LYS A 303 25.56 4.72 -2.72
C LYS A 303 25.72 4.46 -4.22
N ASP A 304 24.62 4.23 -4.93
CA ASP A 304 24.60 4.00 -6.37
C ASP A 304 24.67 5.31 -7.20
N GLY A 305 24.64 6.48 -6.56
CA GLY A 305 24.72 7.79 -7.22
C GLY A 305 23.41 8.32 -7.80
N PHE A 306 22.27 7.68 -7.53
CA PHE A 306 20.94 8.10 -8.00
C PHE A 306 20.28 9.18 -7.14
N TYR A 307 20.52 9.20 -5.82
CA TYR A 307 19.84 10.09 -4.87
C TYR A 307 20.83 10.94 -4.07
N LEU A 308 21.45 11.90 -4.76
CA LEU A 308 22.53 12.73 -4.21
C LEU A 308 22.06 14.14 -3.82
N TYR A 309 21.15 14.73 -4.60
CA TYR A 309 20.81 16.15 -4.48
C TYR A 309 19.31 16.33 -4.24
N PRO A 310 18.84 16.29 -2.99
CA PRO A 310 17.42 16.38 -2.69
C PRO A 310 16.89 17.75 -3.13
N ASP A 311 15.90 17.75 -4.02
CA ASP A 311 15.35 18.95 -4.63
C ASP A 311 16.44 19.85 -5.26
N GLY A 312 17.47 19.24 -5.84
CA GLY A 312 18.62 19.93 -6.45
C GLY A 312 19.60 20.55 -5.44
N LYS A 313 19.34 20.47 -4.13
CA LYS A 313 20.20 21.03 -3.08
C LYS A 313 21.46 20.16 -2.90
N THR A 314 22.57 20.78 -2.54
CA THR A 314 23.87 20.10 -2.37
C THR A 314 23.97 19.28 -1.10
N HIS A 315 23.20 19.64 -0.07
CA HIS A 315 23.21 18.93 1.21
C HIS A 315 22.17 17.80 1.21
N ASN A 316 22.65 16.56 1.27
CA ASN A 316 21.82 15.37 1.45
C ASN A 316 21.79 15.00 2.95
N PRO A 317 20.62 14.89 3.59
CA PRO A 317 20.52 14.47 4.98
C PRO A 317 21.08 13.07 5.20
N ASP A 318 21.76 12.85 6.33
CA ASP A 318 22.20 11.52 6.73
C ASP A 318 21.04 10.74 7.36
N LEU A 319 20.69 9.60 6.76
CA LEU A 319 19.63 8.70 7.21
C LEU A 319 20.18 7.43 7.86
N THR A 320 21.50 7.32 8.08
CA THR A 320 22.16 6.11 8.60
C THR A 320 21.59 5.66 9.94
N GLU A 321 21.16 6.59 10.80
CA GLU A 321 20.51 6.28 12.07
C GLU A 321 19.19 5.50 11.92
N LEU A 322 18.50 5.64 10.78
CA LEU A 322 17.28 4.90 10.45
C LEU A 322 17.57 3.56 9.74
N GLY A 323 18.79 3.38 9.25
CA GLY A 323 19.19 2.24 8.43
C GLY A 323 19.54 0.98 9.22
N GLN A 324 19.50 1.01 10.56
CA GLN A 324 19.75 -0.18 11.38
C GLN A 324 18.71 -1.25 11.04
N ALA A 325 19.18 -2.35 10.44
CA ALA A 325 18.32 -3.43 10.00
C ALA A 325 17.69 -4.10 11.24
N GLU A 326 16.36 -4.21 11.24
CA GLU A 326 15.67 -5.10 12.17
C GLU A 326 16.23 -6.53 11.97
N PRO A 327 16.51 -7.27 13.05
CA PRO A 327 16.80 -8.69 12.93
C PRO A 327 15.64 -9.39 12.23
N GLN A 328 15.93 -10.31 11.30
CA GLN A 328 14.91 -11.12 10.63
C GLN A 328 13.92 -11.66 11.67
N GLN A 329 12.61 -11.49 11.40
CA GLN A 329 11.61 -11.98 12.33
C GLN A 329 11.79 -13.49 12.49
N ARG A 330 12.03 -13.93 13.72
CA ARG A 330 12.20 -15.35 14.05
C ARG A 330 10.84 -15.99 14.17
N ILE A 331 10.59 -17.03 13.39
CA ILE A 331 9.36 -17.80 13.44
C ILE A 331 9.61 -19.05 14.27
N HIS A 332 8.86 -19.18 15.37
CA HIS A 332 8.85 -20.36 16.20
C HIS A 332 7.77 -21.32 15.70
N VAL A 333 8.14 -22.58 15.47
CA VAL A 333 7.24 -23.63 15.00
C VAL A 333 6.86 -24.49 16.20
N SER A 334 5.56 -24.73 16.39
CA SER A 334 5.10 -25.60 17.49
C SER A 334 5.38 -27.07 17.18
N GLU A 335 5.44 -27.90 18.21
CA GLU A 335 5.70 -29.34 18.05
C GLU A 335 4.58 -30.02 17.23
N GLU A 336 3.33 -29.60 17.41
CA GLU A 336 2.18 -30.15 16.67
C GLU A 336 2.27 -29.80 15.18
N GLN A 337 2.70 -28.58 14.84
CA GLN A 337 2.93 -28.19 13.45
C GLN A 337 4.05 -29.03 12.83
N LEU A 338 5.12 -29.29 13.60
CA LEU A 338 6.25 -30.09 13.14
C LEU A 338 5.85 -31.55 12.87
N GLN A 339 5.06 -32.16 13.76
CA GLN A 339 4.52 -33.51 13.59
C GLN A 339 3.65 -33.64 12.32
N LEU A 340 2.83 -32.64 12.01
CA LEU A 340 2.04 -32.63 10.76
C LEU A 340 2.94 -32.65 9.51
N TYR A 341 4.06 -31.92 9.52
CA TYR A 341 5.01 -31.92 8.40
C TYR A 341 5.78 -33.23 8.29
N TRP A 342 6.21 -33.81 9.41
CA TRP A 342 6.86 -35.13 9.43
C TRP A 342 5.96 -36.23 8.89
N ALA A 343 4.66 -36.21 9.21
CA ALA A 343 3.69 -37.16 8.68
C ALA A 343 3.52 -37.09 7.15
N MET A 344 3.95 -36.00 6.51
CA MET A 344 3.87 -35.78 5.06
C MET A 344 5.26 -35.86 4.38
N ASP A 345 6.26 -36.43 5.04
CA ASP A 345 7.66 -36.50 4.56
C ASP A 345 8.19 -35.12 4.12
N SER A 346 7.84 -34.08 4.87
CA SER A 346 8.21 -32.70 4.60
C SER A 346 8.67 -31.99 5.87
N THR A 347 9.22 -30.79 5.74
CA THR A 347 9.63 -29.97 6.89
C THR A 347 8.90 -28.63 6.88
N PHE A 348 8.75 -27.96 8.02
CA PHE A 348 8.07 -26.66 8.06
C PHE A 348 8.83 -25.61 7.22
N GLU A 349 10.16 -25.65 7.27
CA GLU A 349 11.07 -24.68 6.64
C GLU A 349 10.93 -24.74 5.12
N LEU A 350 10.72 -25.92 4.54
CA LEU A 350 10.67 -26.08 3.09
C LEU A 350 9.51 -25.31 2.46
N CYS A 351 9.78 -24.52 1.43
CA CYS A 351 8.77 -23.83 0.63
C CYS A 351 7.82 -24.84 -0.04
N LYS A 352 6.50 -24.63 0.07
CA LYS A 352 5.48 -25.55 -0.47
C LYS A 352 5.13 -25.30 -1.95
N ILE A 353 5.86 -24.40 -2.60
CA ILE A 353 5.73 -24.13 -4.03
C ILE A 353 6.84 -24.86 -4.80
N CYS A 354 8.12 -24.63 -4.47
CA CYS A 354 9.23 -25.31 -5.14
C CYS A 354 9.71 -26.60 -4.46
N ALA A 355 9.51 -26.75 -3.15
CA ALA A 355 10.08 -27.83 -2.34
C ALA A 355 11.63 -27.96 -2.40
N GLU A 356 12.33 -26.89 -2.80
CA GLU A 356 13.79 -26.86 -2.96
C GLU A 356 14.48 -25.90 -1.99
N SER A 357 13.82 -24.78 -1.66
CA SER A 357 14.39 -23.73 -0.82
C SER A 357 13.59 -23.59 0.47
N ASN A 358 14.26 -23.20 1.55
CA ASN A 358 13.59 -22.81 2.78
C ASN A 358 12.81 -21.50 2.58
N LYS A 359 11.70 -21.38 3.30
CA LYS A 359 10.92 -20.15 3.39
C LYS A 359 11.77 -19.11 4.13
N ASP A 360 11.92 -17.97 3.50
CA ASP A 360 12.71 -16.83 3.98
C ASP A 360 11.88 -15.53 3.93
N VAL A 361 10.61 -15.59 3.49
CA VAL A 361 9.72 -14.43 3.42
C VAL A 361 8.32 -14.72 3.97
N LYS A 362 7.76 -13.72 4.65
CA LYS A 362 6.36 -13.67 5.10
C LYS A 362 5.59 -12.59 4.34
N ILE A 363 4.49 -12.96 3.68
CA ILE A 363 3.62 -12.05 2.94
C ILE A 363 2.80 -11.21 3.92
N GLU A 364 2.67 -9.90 3.66
CA GLU A 364 1.78 -9.00 4.38
C GLU A 364 0.53 -8.64 3.54
N PRO A 365 -0.68 -8.60 4.15
CA PRO A 365 -0.95 -8.80 5.57
C PRO A 365 -1.17 -10.27 5.99
N CYS A 366 -1.36 -11.19 5.03
CA CYS A 366 -1.93 -12.51 5.33
C CYS A 366 -1.03 -13.47 6.12
N GLY A 367 0.27 -13.18 6.26
CA GLY A 367 1.20 -13.96 7.07
C GLY A 367 1.71 -15.25 6.42
N HIS A 368 1.37 -15.54 5.17
CA HIS A 368 1.81 -16.78 4.50
C HIS A 368 3.31 -16.78 4.22
N LEU A 369 3.93 -17.96 4.35
CA LEU A 369 5.37 -18.16 4.25
C LEU A 369 5.77 -18.94 2.99
N LEU A 370 6.74 -18.42 2.24
CA LEU A 370 7.33 -19.03 1.05
C LEU A 370 8.78 -18.58 0.89
N CYS A 371 9.49 -19.06 -0.15
CA CYS A 371 10.80 -18.54 -0.48
C CYS A 371 10.71 -17.30 -1.40
N SER A 372 11.68 -16.41 -1.28
CA SER A 372 11.82 -15.14 -2.02
C SER A 372 11.82 -15.37 -3.53
N CYS A 373 12.47 -16.44 -4.01
CA CYS A 373 12.46 -16.83 -5.42
C CYS A 373 11.04 -17.16 -5.93
N CYS A 374 10.24 -17.91 -5.16
CA CYS A 374 8.86 -18.24 -5.54
C CYS A 374 7.95 -17.02 -5.50
N LEU A 375 8.14 -16.13 -4.51
CA LEU A 375 7.39 -14.88 -4.45
C LEU A 375 7.70 -13.98 -5.66
N ALA A 376 8.98 -13.83 -6.00
CA ALA A 376 9.41 -13.05 -7.16
C ALA A 376 8.86 -13.62 -8.48
N ALA A 377 8.97 -14.94 -8.68
CA ALA A 377 8.41 -15.61 -9.85
C ALA A 377 6.89 -15.42 -9.97
N TRP A 378 6.18 -15.50 -8.85
CA TRP A 378 4.74 -15.28 -8.81
C TRP A 378 4.33 -13.84 -9.14
N GLN A 379 5.00 -12.84 -8.55
CA GLN A 379 4.72 -11.43 -8.84
C GLN A 379 5.09 -11.02 -10.26
N HIS A 380 6.04 -11.72 -10.90
CA HIS A 380 6.37 -11.51 -12.31
C HIS A 380 5.29 -12.01 -13.28
N SER A 381 4.43 -12.94 -12.84
CA SER A 381 3.26 -13.40 -13.61
C SER A 381 2.04 -12.46 -13.52
N ASP A 382 2.28 -11.17 -13.23
CA ASP A 382 1.28 -10.12 -12.97
C ASP A 382 0.30 -10.40 -11.81
N SER A 383 0.58 -11.40 -10.97
CA SER A 383 -0.22 -11.66 -9.77
C SER A 383 0.27 -10.83 -8.57
N GLN A 384 -0.53 -9.86 -8.15
CA GLN A 384 -0.32 -9.09 -6.91
C GLN A 384 -1.05 -9.70 -5.71
N THR A 385 -1.36 -11.00 -5.77
CA THR A 385 -2.11 -11.71 -4.72
C THR A 385 -1.31 -12.86 -4.13
N CYS A 386 -1.59 -13.22 -2.88
CA CYS A 386 -0.95 -14.34 -2.21
C CYS A 386 -1.26 -15.68 -2.94
N PRO A 387 -0.26 -16.51 -3.27
CA PRO A 387 -0.48 -17.82 -3.93
C PRO A 387 -1.41 -18.76 -3.15
N PHE A 388 -1.45 -18.62 -1.82
CA PHE A 388 -2.17 -19.52 -0.94
C PHE A 388 -3.62 -19.07 -0.68
N CYS A 389 -3.82 -17.79 -0.31
CA CYS A 389 -5.13 -17.28 0.09
C CYS A 389 -5.72 -16.22 -0.85
N ARG A 390 -4.99 -15.81 -1.90
CA ARG A 390 -5.38 -14.79 -2.88
C ARG A 390 -5.63 -13.39 -2.30
N CYS A 391 -5.29 -13.15 -1.03
CA CYS A 391 -5.26 -11.80 -0.46
C CYS A 391 -4.29 -10.91 -1.23
N GLU A 392 -4.62 -9.64 -1.41
CA GLU A 392 -3.71 -8.64 -2.00
C GLU A 392 -2.41 -8.55 -1.21
N ILE A 393 -1.27 -8.60 -1.92
CA ILE A 393 0.06 -8.45 -1.33
C ILE A 393 0.35 -6.96 -1.22
N LYS A 394 0.39 -6.45 0.01
CA LYS A 394 0.76 -5.05 0.30
C LYS A 394 2.24 -4.89 0.65
N GLY A 395 2.89 -6.00 1.00
CA GLY A 395 4.29 -6.06 1.38
C GLY A 395 4.71 -7.48 1.76
N TRP A 396 5.95 -7.60 2.22
CA TRP A 396 6.51 -8.82 2.80
C TRP A 396 7.68 -8.47 3.72
N GLU A 397 8.08 -9.39 4.57
CA GLU A 397 9.24 -9.25 5.44
C GLU A 397 10.16 -10.45 5.28
N ALA A 398 11.45 -10.24 5.50
CA ALA A 398 12.42 -11.33 5.59
C ALA A 398 12.29 -12.00 6.97
N VAL A 399 12.23 -13.33 6.97
CA VAL A 399 12.06 -14.14 8.17
C VAL A 399 13.10 -15.25 8.23
N SER A 400 13.40 -15.70 9.44
CA SER A 400 14.22 -16.88 9.68
C SER A 400 13.42 -17.89 10.49
N ILE A 401 13.34 -19.12 10.00
CA ILE A 401 12.63 -20.20 10.68
C ILE A 401 13.65 -21.03 11.46
N TYR A 402 13.42 -21.20 12.76
CA TYR A 402 14.28 -21.99 13.62
C TYR A 402 13.53 -23.21 14.14
N GLN A 403 14.21 -24.37 14.17
CA GLN A 403 13.71 -25.58 14.80
C GLN A 403 14.20 -25.65 16.24
N PHE A 404 13.30 -25.97 17.16
CA PHE A 404 13.70 -26.51 18.45
C PHE A 404 14.32 -27.89 18.19
N HIS A 405 15.64 -27.94 17.97
CA HIS A 405 16.38 -29.16 18.28
C HIS A 405 16.42 -29.19 19.80
N GLY A 406 15.40 -29.79 20.42
CA GLY A 406 15.48 -30.19 21.81
C GLY A 406 16.81 -30.89 21.97
N GLN A 407 17.67 -30.37 22.85
CA GLN A 407 19.00 -30.92 23.11
C GLN A 407 18.83 -32.42 23.24
N ALA A 408 19.24 -33.14 22.19
CA ALA A 408 19.49 -34.56 22.28
C ALA A 408 20.44 -34.67 23.45
N THR A 409 19.96 -35.32 24.50
CA THR A 409 20.63 -35.62 25.75
C THR A 409 21.98 -36.24 25.44
N ALA A 410 22.99 -35.38 25.24
CA ALA A 410 24.38 -35.77 25.35
C ALA A 410 24.59 -35.90 26.85
N GLU A 411 24.41 -37.12 27.31
CA GLU A 411 24.80 -37.62 28.61
C GLU A 411 26.23 -37.16 28.91
N ASP A 412 26.42 -36.04 29.61
CA ASP A 412 27.59 -35.91 30.48
C ASP A 412 27.44 -34.80 31.51
N SER A 413 27.68 -35.20 32.76
CA SER A 413 28.23 -34.39 33.85
C SER A 413 27.43 -33.18 34.34
N GLY A 414 26.81 -33.39 35.51
CA GLY A 414 26.03 -32.40 36.22
C GLY A 414 26.83 -31.23 36.79
N ASN A 415 26.12 -30.14 37.05
CA ASN A 415 26.21 -29.45 38.33
C ASN A 415 24.97 -28.54 38.47
N SER A 416 24.41 -28.53 39.66
CA SER A 416 23.24 -27.75 40.06
C SER A 416 23.45 -26.24 39.88
N SER A 417 22.48 -25.56 39.28
CA SER A 417 22.14 -24.19 39.67
C SER A 417 20.69 -23.91 39.27
N ASP A 418 19.83 -23.85 40.27
CA ASP A 418 18.44 -23.43 40.16
C ASP A 418 18.38 -21.98 39.65
N GLN A 419 17.92 -21.79 38.42
CA GLN A 419 17.56 -20.48 37.91
C GLN A 419 16.11 -20.54 37.43
N GLU A 420 15.21 -20.04 38.27
CA GLU A 420 13.79 -19.81 37.97
C GLU A 420 13.68 -18.76 36.85
N GLY A 421 13.81 -19.22 35.60
CA GLY A 421 13.54 -18.43 34.40
C GLY A 421 12.04 -18.31 34.18
N ARG A 422 11.47 -17.21 34.68
CA ARG A 422 10.07 -16.80 34.54
C ARG A 422 9.60 -16.87 33.07
N GLU A 423 8.75 -17.85 32.75
CA GLU A 423 8.05 -17.97 31.47
C GLU A 423 7.19 -16.74 31.21
N LEU A 424 7.48 -16.02 30.12
CA LEU A 424 6.60 -14.97 29.59
C LEU A 424 5.62 -15.64 28.63
N GLU A 425 4.40 -15.89 29.12
CA GLU A 425 3.27 -16.38 28.34
C GLU A 425 2.85 -15.34 27.29
N LEU A 426 3.50 -15.35 26.12
CA LEU A 426 3.09 -14.53 24.98
C LEU A 426 1.89 -15.21 24.30
N GLY A 427 0.76 -14.52 24.30
CA GLY A 427 -0.54 -15.03 23.85
C GLY A 427 -0.50 -15.77 22.51
N GLN A 428 -0.93 -17.02 22.54
CA GLN A 428 -1.08 -17.90 21.40
C GLN A 428 -2.22 -17.40 20.50
N VAL A 429 -1.90 -16.80 19.35
CA VAL A 429 -2.86 -16.71 18.24
C VAL A 429 -2.75 -18.02 17.44
N PRO A 430 -3.80 -18.85 17.36
CA PRO A 430 -3.74 -20.10 16.61
C PRO A 430 -3.62 -19.77 15.11
N LEU A 431 -2.40 -19.85 14.59
CA LEU A 431 -2.17 -19.87 13.15
C LEU A 431 -2.71 -21.20 12.64
N SER A 432 -3.98 -21.20 12.24
CA SER A 432 -4.61 -22.32 11.54
C SER A 432 -3.73 -22.73 10.36
N ALA A 433 -3.63 -24.03 10.12
CA ALA A 433 -2.82 -24.61 9.06
C ALA A 433 -3.04 -23.86 7.73
N PRO A 434 -1.96 -23.47 7.02
CA PRO A 434 -2.10 -22.80 5.74
C PRO A 434 -2.85 -23.73 4.77
N PRO A 435 -3.88 -23.24 4.07
CA PRO A 435 -4.58 -24.04 3.08
C PRO A 435 -3.60 -24.52 2.00
N LEU A 436 -3.73 -25.79 1.62
CA LEU A 436 -3.01 -26.36 0.49
C LEU A 436 -3.31 -25.52 -0.76
N PRO A 437 -2.30 -25.15 -1.57
CA PRO A 437 -2.56 -24.47 -2.83
C PRO A 437 -3.44 -25.36 -3.72
N PRO A 438 -4.41 -24.79 -4.46
CA PRO A 438 -5.05 -25.52 -5.54
C PRO A 438 -3.94 -25.96 -6.51
N ARG A 439 -3.96 -27.24 -6.91
CA ARG A 439 -3.01 -27.78 -7.90
C ARG A 439 -2.99 -26.85 -9.11
N PRO A 440 -1.83 -26.30 -9.51
CA PRO A 440 -1.71 -25.68 -10.80
C PRO A 440 -2.10 -26.72 -11.85
N ASP A 441 -3.02 -26.39 -12.74
CA ASP A 441 -3.23 -27.13 -13.98
C ASP A 441 -1.94 -27.00 -14.80
N LEU A 442 -0.98 -27.87 -14.50
CA LEU A 442 0.25 -27.97 -15.26
C LEU A 442 -0.14 -28.32 -16.70
N PRO A 443 0.32 -27.56 -17.71
CA PRO A 443 0.04 -27.91 -19.08
C PRO A 443 0.57 -29.33 -19.38
N PRO A 444 -0.16 -30.12 -20.19
CA PRO A 444 0.17 -31.51 -20.44
C PRO A 444 1.60 -31.66 -20.95
N ARG A 445 2.37 -32.51 -20.28
CA ARG A 445 3.75 -32.88 -20.69
C ARG A 445 3.73 -33.29 -22.16
N LYS A 446 4.42 -32.52 -23.01
CA LYS A 446 4.68 -32.92 -24.39
C LYS A 446 5.42 -34.27 -24.37
N PRO A 447 4.97 -35.27 -25.16
CA PRO A 447 5.66 -36.54 -25.26
C PRO A 447 7.09 -36.31 -25.74
N ARG A 448 8.02 -37.00 -25.07
CA ARG A 448 9.46 -37.00 -25.32
C ARG A 448 9.72 -37.61 -26.70
N ASN A 449 9.57 -36.81 -27.76
CA ASN A 449 9.74 -37.28 -29.12
C ASN A 449 11.23 -37.35 -29.48
N ALA A 450 11.57 -38.50 -30.06
CA ALA A 450 12.91 -38.98 -30.36
C ALA A 450 13.74 -38.02 -31.22
N GLN A 451 15.05 -38.10 -31.04
CA GLN A 451 16.09 -37.33 -31.71
C GLN A 451 15.89 -37.28 -33.25
N PRO A 452 16.02 -36.10 -33.87
CA PRO A 452 15.94 -35.98 -35.32
C PRO A 452 17.18 -36.57 -35.97
N LYS A 453 16.99 -37.62 -36.79
CA LYS A 453 18.03 -38.17 -37.68
C LYS A 453 18.43 -37.11 -38.70
N VAL A 454 19.66 -36.61 -38.57
CA VAL A 454 20.35 -35.75 -39.52
C VAL A 454 20.48 -36.49 -40.85
N ARG A 455 19.71 -36.07 -41.88
CA ARG A 455 19.92 -36.51 -43.26
C ARG A 455 20.87 -35.53 -43.95
N LEU A 456 22.08 -36.01 -44.17
CA LEU A 456 23.16 -35.42 -44.94
C LEU A 456 22.70 -35.28 -46.42
N LEU A 457 22.43 -34.07 -46.88
CA LEU A 457 22.27 -33.78 -48.31
C LEU A 457 23.58 -33.22 -48.85
N LYS A 458 24.18 -34.00 -49.75
CA LYS A 458 25.49 -33.82 -50.35
C LYS A 458 25.27 -33.29 -51.78
N GLY A 459 25.93 -32.18 -52.13
CA GLY A 459 26.21 -31.79 -53.51
C GLY A 459 25.16 -30.93 -54.20
N ASN A 460 25.49 -29.67 -54.47
CA ASN A 460 25.79 -29.21 -55.83
C ASN A 460 26.47 -27.83 -55.77
N SER A 461 27.60 -27.75 -56.47
CA SER A 461 28.55 -26.63 -56.55
C SER A 461 27.98 -25.40 -57.28
N PRO A 462 28.63 -24.22 -57.15
CA PRO A 462 28.03 -22.92 -57.45
C PRO A 462 28.20 -22.47 -58.91
N PRO A 463 27.32 -21.60 -59.43
CA PRO A 463 27.56 -20.87 -60.66
C PRO A 463 28.42 -19.63 -60.41
N ALA A 464 29.17 -19.29 -61.44
CA ALA A 464 30.26 -18.33 -61.47
C ALA A 464 29.83 -16.86 -61.33
N ALA A 465 30.82 -16.07 -60.91
CA ALA A 465 30.84 -14.62 -60.82
C ALA A 465 30.37 -13.93 -62.12
N LEU A 466 29.47 -12.96 -61.96
CA LEU A 466 29.33 -11.83 -62.89
C LEU A 466 29.79 -10.59 -62.14
N GLY A 467 30.83 -9.97 -62.70
CA GLY A 467 31.56 -8.86 -62.11
C GLY A 467 30.78 -7.54 -62.06
N PRO A 468 31.35 -6.55 -61.36
CA PRO A 468 30.74 -5.25 -61.13
C PRO A 468 30.78 -4.40 -62.41
N GLN A 469 29.67 -3.77 -62.76
CA GLN A 469 29.64 -2.66 -63.71
C GLN A 469 29.41 -1.36 -62.96
N ASP A 470 30.27 -0.40 -63.29
CA ASP A 470 30.49 0.88 -62.65
C ASP A 470 29.28 1.85 -62.67
N PRO A 471 29.26 2.82 -61.73
CA PRO A 471 28.24 3.86 -61.65
C PRO A 471 28.48 5.00 -62.65
N ALA A 472 27.42 5.46 -63.31
CA ALA A 472 27.38 6.72 -64.05
C ALA A 472 26.58 7.77 -63.26
N PRO A 473 27.09 9.01 -63.11
CA PRO A 473 26.44 10.09 -62.39
C PRO A 473 25.48 10.90 -63.29
N ALA A 474 24.38 11.35 -62.69
CA ALA A 474 23.66 12.57 -63.04
C ALA A 474 23.24 13.28 -61.74
#